data_AF-A0A972UPM6-F1
#
_entry.id   AF-A0A972UPM6-F1
#
_cell.length_a   1.000
_cell.length_b   1.000
_cell.length_c   1.000
_cell.angle_alpha   90.00
_cell.angle_beta   90.00
_cell.angle_gamma   90.00
#
_symmetry.space_group_name_H-M   'P 1'
#
loop_
_entity.id
_entity.type
_entity.pdbx_description
1 polymer ?
#
loop_
_entity_poly.entity_id
_entity_poly.type
_entity_poly.pdbx_seq_one_letter_code
_entity_poly.pdbx_strand_id
1 'polypeptide(L)'
;MPGVMDFYFDFISPFSYLAHTQLPDIAARHGRDIVYHPVDLKALKLDGGNTGPTTRDMPLKYRYSGTDMQRWAGRYGVKITRPTGHAKGSDRLNKGAFLAEDRGVTRDYVTAAWQRVWCDGGDMSDEALIGDVAVELGWDRDEFLAFIDSTDTETRYRASTQAAHDRGVFGVPTMMVGDEMWWGNDRLDFMEEFLAG
;
A
#
# COMPACT_ATOMS: atom_id res chain seq x y z
N MET A 1 12.20 -2.89 22.37
CA MET A 1 10.92 -3.19 23.04
C MET A 1 9.91 -3.56 21.95
N PRO A 2 8.99 -4.50 22.22
CA PRO A 2 7.86 -4.72 21.32
C PRO A 2 7.16 -3.40 21.04
N GLY A 3 6.77 -3.16 19.80
CA GLY A 3 5.98 -1.98 19.48
C GLY A 3 5.51 -2.01 18.04
N VAL A 4 4.57 -1.12 17.75
CA VAL A 4 3.88 -1.06 16.47
C VAL A 4 4.65 -0.16 15.51
N MET A 5 4.70 -0.58 14.26
CA MET A 5 5.03 0.22 13.10
C MET A 5 3.77 0.37 12.25
N ASP A 6 3.24 1.57 12.16
CA ASP A 6 2.12 1.87 11.27
C ASP A 6 2.63 2.00 9.84
N PHE A 7 1.99 1.31 8.90
CA PHE A 7 2.31 1.38 7.48
C PHE A 7 1.08 1.82 6.67
N TYR A 8 1.11 3.05 6.17
CA TYR A 8 0.08 3.64 5.33
C TYR A 8 0.40 3.42 3.86
N PHE A 9 -0.54 2.85 3.12
CA PHE A 9 -0.34 2.48 1.74
C PHE A 9 -1.59 2.59 0.87
N ASP A 10 -1.36 2.65 -0.43
CA ASP A 10 -2.38 2.51 -1.46
C ASP A 10 -1.82 1.54 -2.51
N PHE A 11 -2.61 0.54 -2.94
CA PHE A 11 -2.19 -0.42 -3.96
C PHE A 11 -1.76 0.24 -5.28
N ILE A 12 -2.19 1.47 -5.56
CA ILE A 12 -1.76 2.23 -6.75
C ILE A 12 -0.30 2.72 -6.68
N SER A 13 0.36 2.61 -5.53
CA SER A 13 1.71 3.15 -5.33
C SER A 13 2.79 2.08 -5.56
N PRO A 14 3.66 2.24 -6.58
CA PRO A 14 4.80 1.33 -6.77
C PRO A 14 5.77 1.38 -5.60
N PHE A 15 5.95 2.57 -5.00
CA PHE A 15 6.87 2.74 -3.88
C PHE A 15 6.32 2.13 -2.60
N SER A 16 4.99 2.01 -2.45
CA SER A 16 4.39 1.27 -1.35
C SER A 16 4.60 -0.23 -1.47
N TYR A 17 4.47 -0.78 -2.68
CA TYR A 17 4.86 -2.16 -2.95
C TYR A 17 6.33 -2.39 -2.62
N LEU A 18 7.24 -1.53 -3.12
CA LEU A 18 8.67 -1.62 -2.81
C LEU A 18 8.94 -1.57 -1.31
N ALA A 19 8.30 -0.66 -0.57
CA ALA A 19 8.44 -0.60 0.88
C ALA A 19 7.97 -1.89 1.56
N HIS A 20 6.80 -2.42 1.18
CA HIS A 20 6.27 -3.67 1.72
C HIS A 20 7.18 -4.88 1.49
N THR A 21 7.94 -4.92 0.39
CA THR A 21 8.90 -6.02 0.19
C THR A 21 10.02 -6.04 1.23
N GLN A 22 10.27 -4.92 1.91
CA GLN A 22 11.36 -4.77 2.88
C GLN A 22 10.86 -4.73 4.33
N LEU A 23 9.71 -4.10 4.55
CA LEU A 23 9.16 -3.81 5.88
C LEU A 23 9.02 -5.05 6.79
N PRO A 24 8.54 -6.22 6.33
CA PRO A 24 8.42 -7.38 7.21
C PRO A 24 9.74 -7.86 7.81
N ASP A 25 10.82 -7.82 7.02
CA ASP A 25 12.13 -8.23 7.50
C ASP A 25 12.73 -7.18 8.44
N ILE A 26 12.53 -5.89 8.15
CA ILE A 26 12.91 -4.79 9.06
C ILE A 26 12.16 -4.96 10.39
N ALA A 27 10.83 -5.12 10.35
CA ALA A 27 10.01 -5.26 11.54
C ALA A 27 10.43 -6.48 12.38
N ALA A 28 10.69 -7.62 11.74
CA ALA A 28 11.17 -8.83 12.41
C ALA A 28 12.53 -8.62 13.10
N ARG A 29 13.50 -7.96 12.45
CA ARG A 29 14.82 -7.66 13.04
C ARG A 29 14.72 -6.78 14.29
N HIS A 30 13.75 -5.88 14.32
CA HIS A 30 13.58 -4.90 15.40
C HIS A 30 12.46 -5.27 16.40
N GLY A 31 11.87 -6.47 16.29
CA GLY A 31 10.81 -6.94 17.18
C GLY A 31 9.57 -6.04 17.14
N ARG A 32 9.17 -5.60 15.93
CA ARG A 32 8.00 -4.75 15.69
C ARG A 32 6.89 -5.53 14.99
N ASP A 33 5.66 -5.18 15.33
CA ASP A 33 4.47 -5.60 14.58
C ASP A 33 4.09 -4.51 13.58
N ILE A 34 3.73 -4.89 12.36
CA ILE A 34 3.26 -3.95 11.33
C ILE A 34 1.74 -3.87 11.40
N VAL A 35 1.22 -2.66 11.57
CA VAL A 35 -0.20 -2.37 11.39
C VAL A 35 -0.39 -1.73 10.02
N TYR A 36 -1.21 -2.37 9.19
CA TYR A 36 -1.44 -2.01 7.79
C TYR A 36 -2.63 -1.08 7.68
N HIS A 37 -2.42 0.13 7.17
CA HIS A 37 -3.45 1.15 7.01
C HIS A 37 -3.69 1.43 5.50
N PRO A 38 -4.67 0.75 4.86
CA PRO A 38 -5.05 1.08 3.50
C PRO A 38 -5.73 2.46 3.46
N VAL A 39 -5.28 3.34 2.57
CA VAL A 39 -5.74 4.73 2.46
C VAL A 39 -5.99 5.14 1.01
N ASP A 40 -6.85 6.14 0.81
CA ASP A 40 -7.03 6.77 -0.49
C ASP A 40 -5.97 7.85 -0.72
N LEU A 41 -4.95 7.55 -1.53
CA LEU A 41 -3.88 8.51 -1.86
C LEU A 41 -4.44 9.77 -2.53
N LYS A 42 -5.50 9.66 -3.33
CA LYS A 42 -6.09 10.83 -3.99
C LYS A 42 -6.72 11.76 -2.96
N ALA A 43 -7.48 11.20 -2.02
CA ALA A 43 -8.08 11.98 -0.93
C ALA A 43 -7.00 12.63 -0.05
N LEU A 44 -6.01 11.85 0.43
CA LEU A 44 -4.91 12.39 1.24
C LEU A 44 -4.19 13.57 0.58
N LYS A 45 -3.94 13.47 -0.73
CA LYS A 45 -3.32 14.57 -1.48
C LYS A 45 -4.20 15.81 -1.51
N LEU A 46 -5.50 15.65 -1.76
CA LEU A 46 -6.43 16.78 -1.81
C LEU A 46 -6.57 17.45 -0.44
N ASP A 47 -6.73 16.66 0.62
CA ASP A 47 -6.86 17.14 1.99
C ASP A 47 -5.55 17.77 2.50
N GLY A 48 -4.41 17.33 1.98
CA GLY A 48 -3.10 17.96 2.17
C GLY A 48 -2.82 19.17 1.28
N GLY A 49 -3.79 19.63 0.49
CA GLY A 49 -3.67 20.82 -0.39
C GLY A 49 -2.88 20.60 -1.68
N ASN A 50 -2.52 19.36 -2.02
CA ASN A 50 -1.80 19.00 -3.24
C ASN A 50 -2.77 18.80 -4.42
N THR A 51 -3.20 19.91 -5.01
CA THR A 51 -4.15 19.97 -6.15
C THR A 51 -3.48 20.04 -7.52
N GLY A 52 -2.14 20.00 -7.57
CA GLY A 52 -1.36 20.04 -8.80
C GLY A 52 -1.44 18.74 -9.63
N PRO A 53 -0.86 18.73 -10.84
CA PRO A 53 -0.84 17.53 -11.69
C PRO A 53 -0.13 16.39 -10.97
N THR A 54 -0.62 15.16 -11.16
CA THR A 54 0.06 14.00 -10.58
C THR A 54 1.38 13.74 -11.31
N THR A 55 2.26 12.95 -10.69
CA THR A 55 3.48 12.47 -11.38
C THR A 55 3.15 11.77 -12.71
N ARG A 56 1.98 11.12 -12.82
CA ARG A 56 1.52 10.44 -14.04
C ARG A 56 1.16 11.43 -15.15
N ASP A 57 0.66 12.61 -14.79
CA ASP A 57 0.28 13.67 -15.73
C ASP A 57 1.50 14.49 -16.20
N MET A 58 2.69 14.25 -15.63
CA MET A 58 3.93 14.96 -15.95
C MET A 58 4.91 14.03 -16.69
N PRO A 59 4.99 14.02 -18.03
CA PRO A 59 5.71 13.00 -18.81
C PRO A 59 7.19 12.82 -18.41
N LEU A 60 7.91 13.92 -18.16
CA LEU A 60 9.31 13.88 -17.76
C LEU A 60 9.49 13.22 -16.39
N LYS A 61 8.64 13.59 -15.42
CA LYS A 61 8.66 13.04 -14.06
C LYS A 61 8.20 11.58 -14.05
N TYR A 62 7.17 11.24 -14.84
CA TYR A 62 6.67 9.89 -14.99
C TYR A 62 7.71 8.94 -15.57
N ARG A 63 8.46 9.38 -16.59
CA ARG A 63 9.56 8.60 -17.17
C ARG A 63 10.64 8.34 -16.14
N TYR A 64 11.09 9.37 -15.42
CA TYR A 64 12.11 9.22 -14.38
C TYR A 64 11.64 8.31 -13.24
N SER A 65 10.44 8.52 -12.71
CA SER A 65 9.85 7.69 -11.65
C SER A 65 9.81 6.21 -12.06
N GLY A 66 9.58 5.94 -13.35
CA GLY A 66 9.70 4.62 -13.93
C GLY A 66 11.08 3.98 -13.85
N THR A 67 12.12 4.72 -14.24
CA THR A 67 13.50 4.28 -14.14
C THR A 67 13.92 4.08 -12.68
N ASP A 68 13.50 4.99 -11.80
CA ASP A 68 13.83 4.94 -10.38
C ASP A 68 13.19 3.75 -9.68
N MET A 69 11.92 3.46 -9.99
CA MET A 69 11.21 2.26 -9.56
C MET A 69 12.00 0.98 -9.88
N GLN A 70 12.57 0.87 -11.09
CA GLN A 70 13.38 -0.29 -11.50
C GLN A 70 14.73 -0.36 -10.76
N ARG A 71 15.34 0.79 -10.43
CA ARG A 71 16.58 0.83 -9.64
C ARG A 71 16.35 0.33 -8.22
N TRP A 72 15.27 0.77 -7.58
CA TRP A 72 14.90 0.30 -6.25
C TRP A 72 14.55 -1.19 -6.24
N ALA A 73 13.79 -1.66 -7.23
CA ALA A 73 13.53 -3.09 -7.39
C ALA A 73 14.83 -3.90 -7.53
N GLY A 74 15.78 -3.42 -8.32
CA GLY A 74 17.12 -4.01 -8.43
C GLY A 74 17.91 -4.01 -7.12
N ARG A 75 17.87 -2.91 -6.35
CA ARG A 75 18.51 -2.81 -5.01
C ARG A 75 17.90 -3.81 -4.02
N TYR A 76 16.58 -3.97 -4.05
CA TYR A 76 15.84 -4.86 -3.16
C TYR A 76 15.79 -6.32 -3.62
N GLY A 77 16.27 -6.62 -4.83
CA GLY A 77 16.25 -7.99 -5.38
C GLY A 77 14.84 -8.49 -5.71
N VAL A 78 13.90 -7.58 -5.99
CA VAL A 78 12.49 -7.90 -6.27
C VAL A 78 12.11 -7.59 -7.70
N LYS A 79 11.06 -8.26 -8.21
CA LYS A 79 10.47 -7.95 -9.51
C LYS A 79 9.44 -6.83 -9.36
N ILE A 80 9.43 -5.89 -10.30
CA ILE A 80 8.38 -4.89 -10.42
C ILE A 80 8.00 -4.68 -11.89
N THR A 81 6.73 -4.86 -12.18
CA THR A 81 6.09 -4.71 -13.49
C THR A 81 4.97 -3.70 -13.32
N ARG A 82 4.87 -2.70 -14.20
CA ARG A 82 3.77 -1.75 -14.09
C ARG A 82 2.44 -2.45 -14.41
N PRO A 83 1.39 -2.28 -13.59
CA PRO A 83 0.06 -2.78 -13.88
C PRO A 83 -0.47 -2.24 -15.21
N THR A 84 -1.20 -3.07 -15.96
CA THR A 84 -2.16 -2.54 -16.93
C THR A 84 -3.29 -1.82 -16.19
N GLY A 85 -3.93 -0.81 -16.79
CA GLY A 85 -5.04 -0.12 -16.12
C GLY A 85 -4.66 0.72 -14.89
N HIS A 86 -3.36 1.00 -14.65
CA HIS A 86 -2.76 1.72 -13.50
C HIS A 86 -3.39 3.08 -13.10
N ALA A 87 -4.39 3.57 -13.84
CA ALA A 87 -5.13 4.79 -13.52
C ALA A 87 -6.33 4.56 -12.57
N LYS A 88 -6.80 3.32 -12.35
CA LYS A 88 -8.03 3.02 -11.59
C LYS A 88 -7.91 1.69 -10.82
N GLY A 89 -8.82 1.46 -9.87
CA GLY A 89 -9.06 0.14 -9.27
C GLY A 89 -8.37 -0.18 -7.95
N SER A 90 -7.49 0.71 -7.44
CA SER A 90 -6.84 0.44 -6.15
C SER A 90 -7.78 0.48 -4.96
N ASP A 91 -8.91 1.19 -5.06
CA ASP A 91 -9.91 1.30 -4.01
C ASP A 91 -10.50 -0.06 -3.62
N ARG A 92 -10.87 -0.90 -4.60
CA ARG A 92 -11.40 -2.25 -4.35
C ARG A 92 -10.38 -3.14 -3.65
N LEU A 93 -9.11 -3.08 -4.05
CA LEU A 93 -8.03 -3.80 -3.36
C LEU A 93 -7.74 -3.23 -1.96
N ASN A 94 -7.71 -1.91 -1.81
CA ASN A 94 -7.48 -1.25 -0.52
C ASN A 94 -8.57 -1.67 0.48
N LYS A 95 -9.82 -1.72 0.02
CA LYS A 95 -10.97 -2.18 0.80
C LYS A 95 -10.88 -3.65 1.20
N GLY A 96 -10.33 -4.52 0.35
CA GLY A 96 -10.13 -5.93 0.68
C GLY A 96 -9.20 -6.17 1.87
N ALA A 97 -8.30 -5.23 2.17
CA ALA A 97 -7.42 -5.33 3.33
C ALA A 97 -8.17 -5.24 4.67
N PHE A 98 -9.36 -4.62 4.73
CA PHE A 98 -10.18 -4.62 5.94
C PHE A 98 -10.79 -6.01 6.24
N LEU A 99 -11.17 -6.78 5.21
CA LEU A 99 -11.60 -8.16 5.43
C LEU A 99 -10.43 -9.04 5.89
N ALA A 100 -9.24 -8.78 5.33
CA ALA A 100 -8.02 -9.44 5.75
C ALA A 100 -7.68 -9.15 7.22
N GLU A 101 -7.90 -7.92 7.67
CA GLU A 101 -7.76 -7.48 9.06
C GLU A 101 -8.76 -8.20 9.97
N ASP A 102 -10.04 -8.23 9.60
CA ASP A 102 -11.08 -8.98 10.34
C ASP A 102 -10.71 -10.48 10.50
N ARG A 103 -9.94 -11.03 9.55
CA ARG A 103 -9.47 -12.42 9.53
C ARG A 103 -8.06 -12.62 10.11
N GLY A 104 -7.37 -11.56 10.52
CA GLY A 104 -6.02 -11.62 11.10
C GLY A 104 -4.90 -12.00 10.12
N VAL A 105 -5.09 -11.78 8.82
CA VAL A 105 -4.19 -12.20 7.74
C VAL A 105 -3.87 -11.05 6.77
N THR A 106 -3.85 -9.81 7.26
CA THR A 106 -3.64 -8.59 6.44
C THR A 106 -2.35 -8.64 5.63
N ARG A 107 -1.24 -9.08 6.21
CA ARG A 107 0.05 -9.20 5.51
C ARG A 107 -0.06 -10.13 4.30
N ASP A 108 -0.74 -11.26 4.43
CA ASP A 108 -0.85 -12.26 3.36
C ASP A 108 -1.69 -11.71 2.22
N TYR A 109 -2.82 -11.06 2.54
CA TYR A 109 -3.65 -10.38 1.54
C TYR A 109 -2.88 -9.29 0.79
N VAL A 110 -2.22 -8.40 1.53
CA VAL A 110 -1.46 -7.29 0.96
C VAL A 110 -0.33 -7.81 0.06
N THR A 111 0.33 -8.90 0.47
CA THR A 111 1.36 -9.56 -0.35
C THR A 111 0.79 -10.16 -1.63
N ALA A 112 -0.31 -10.92 -1.53
CA ALA A 112 -0.95 -11.57 -2.68
C ALA A 112 -1.49 -10.54 -3.70
N ALA A 113 -2.18 -9.50 -3.21
CA ALA A 113 -2.68 -8.42 -4.05
C ALA A 113 -1.54 -7.70 -4.79
N TRP A 114 -0.46 -7.33 -4.09
CA TRP A 114 0.69 -6.70 -4.72
C TRP A 114 1.45 -7.60 -5.69
N GLN A 115 1.54 -8.89 -5.41
CA GLN A 115 2.11 -9.86 -6.33
C GLN A 115 1.35 -9.84 -7.67
N ARG A 116 0.01 -9.97 -7.65
CA ARG A 116 -0.81 -9.96 -8.88
C ARG A 116 -0.70 -8.66 -9.68
N VAL A 117 -0.66 -7.49 -9.01
CA VAL A 117 -0.69 -6.19 -9.72
C VAL A 117 0.70 -5.65 -10.06
N TRP A 118 1.63 -5.58 -9.10
CA TRP A 118 2.94 -4.94 -9.28
C TRP A 118 4.08 -5.90 -9.55
N CYS A 119 3.96 -7.20 -9.25
CA CYS A 119 4.96 -8.17 -9.66
C CYS A 119 4.61 -8.76 -11.04
N ASP A 120 3.35 -9.15 -11.23
CA ASP A 120 2.88 -9.79 -12.46
C ASP A 120 2.34 -8.80 -13.50
N GLY A 121 2.05 -7.56 -13.11
CA GLY A 121 1.60 -6.51 -14.03
C GLY A 121 0.12 -6.60 -14.39
N GLY A 122 -0.70 -7.30 -13.59
CA GLY A 122 -2.12 -7.49 -13.84
C GLY A 122 -2.95 -6.21 -13.76
N ASP A 123 -4.17 -6.25 -14.29
CA ASP A 123 -5.09 -5.12 -14.26
C ASP A 123 -5.75 -4.97 -12.89
N MET A 124 -5.43 -3.86 -12.22
CA MET A 124 -5.95 -3.54 -10.89
C MET A 124 -7.46 -3.28 -10.86
N SER A 125 -8.07 -3.03 -12.02
CA SER A 125 -9.51 -2.80 -12.16
C SER A 125 -10.29 -4.06 -12.58
N ASP A 126 -9.60 -5.16 -12.89
CA ASP A 126 -10.23 -6.42 -13.27
C ASP A 126 -10.81 -7.14 -12.05
N GLU A 127 -12.13 -7.29 -12.05
CA GLU A 127 -12.86 -8.01 -11.01
C GLU A 127 -12.43 -9.47 -10.87
N ALA A 128 -12.08 -10.13 -11.98
CA ALA A 128 -11.61 -11.51 -11.95
C ALA A 128 -10.27 -11.59 -11.19
N LEU A 129 -9.34 -10.68 -11.46
CA LEU A 129 -8.07 -10.58 -10.73
C LEU A 129 -8.30 -10.29 -9.25
N ILE A 130 -9.17 -9.32 -8.93
CA ILE A 130 -9.49 -8.96 -7.54
C ILE A 130 -10.09 -10.16 -6.79
N GLY A 131 -11.03 -10.87 -7.40
CA GLY A 131 -11.64 -12.07 -6.82
C GLY A 131 -10.66 -13.26 -6.73
N ASP A 132 -9.72 -13.40 -7.67
CA ASP A 132 -8.67 -14.42 -7.63
C ASP A 132 -7.76 -14.27 -6.39
N VAL A 133 -7.44 -13.03 -5.98
CA VAL A 133 -6.63 -12.79 -4.76
C VAL A 133 -7.32 -13.39 -3.53
N ALA A 134 -8.64 -13.27 -3.42
CA ALA A 134 -9.41 -13.86 -2.33
C ALA A 134 -9.37 -15.40 -2.38
N VAL A 135 -9.54 -15.97 -3.58
CA VAL A 135 -9.49 -17.43 -3.77
C VAL A 135 -8.12 -18.02 -3.41
N GLU A 136 -7.03 -17.33 -3.71
CA GLU A 136 -5.67 -17.75 -3.31
C GLU A 136 -5.49 -17.85 -1.79
N LEU A 137 -6.22 -17.03 -1.03
CA LEU A 137 -6.23 -17.04 0.43
C LEU A 137 -7.28 -18.00 1.01
N GLY A 138 -7.96 -18.78 0.15
CA GLY A 138 -8.99 -19.73 0.53
C GLY A 138 -10.32 -19.07 0.93
N TRP A 139 -10.57 -17.84 0.47
CA TRP A 139 -11.80 -17.12 0.76
C TRP A 139 -12.85 -17.36 -0.33
N ASP A 140 -14.12 -17.21 0.03
CA ASP A 140 -15.20 -17.21 -0.96
C ASP A 140 -15.12 -15.94 -1.81
N ARG A 141 -15.13 -16.14 -3.14
CA ARG A 141 -15.00 -15.05 -4.11
C ARG A 141 -16.16 -14.07 -4.01
N ASP A 142 -17.38 -14.57 -3.97
CA ASP A 142 -18.58 -13.75 -4.07
C ASP A 142 -18.80 -12.99 -2.76
N GLU A 143 -18.52 -13.63 -1.61
CA GLU A 143 -18.48 -12.98 -0.30
C GLU A 143 -17.48 -11.81 -0.29
N PHE A 144 -16.26 -12.04 -0.78
CA PHE A 144 -15.22 -11.01 -0.83
C PHE A 144 -15.60 -9.84 -1.75
N LEU A 145 -16.09 -10.12 -2.96
CA LEU A 145 -16.54 -9.09 -3.90
C LEU A 145 -17.71 -8.28 -3.33
N ALA A 146 -18.68 -8.94 -2.70
CA ALA A 146 -19.77 -8.26 -2.01
C ALA A 146 -19.28 -7.37 -0.86
N PHE A 147 -18.27 -7.82 -0.10
CA PHE A 147 -17.68 -7.05 0.99
C PHE A 147 -17.01 -5.77 0.48
N ILE A 148 -16.14 -5.85 -0.52
CA ILE A 148 -15.39 -4.67 -1.02
C ILE A 148 -16.28 -3.64 -1.71
N ASP A 149 -17.44 -4.06 -2.22
CA ASP A 149 -18.44 -3.18 -2.83
C ASP A 149 -19.51 -2.69 -1.83
N SER A 150 -19.42 -3.09 -0.56
CA SER A 150 -20.39 -2.72 0.48
C SER A 150 -20.20 -1.29 1.01
N THR A 151 -21.29 -0.71 1.51
CA THR A 151 -21.27 0.62 2.17
C THR A 151 -20.49 0.61 3.49
N ASP A 152 -20.45 -0.51 4.20
CA ASP A 152 -19.67 -0.65 5.44
C ASP A 152 -18.18 -0.47 5.15
N THR A 153 -17.66 -1.21 4.16
CA THR A 153 -16.25 -1.14 3.78
C THR A 153 -15.87 0.21 3.18
N GLU A 154 -16.76 0.85 2.43
CA GLU A 154 -16.57 2.26 2.00
C GLU A 154 -16.43 3.21 3.19
N THR A 155 -17.24 3.02 4.24
CA THR A 155 -17.18 3.82 5.46
C THR A 155 -15.86 3.61 6.21
N ARG A 156 -15.41 2.35 6.34
CA ARG A 156 -14.10 2.02 6.93
C ARG A 156 -12.95 2.65 6.15
N TYR A 157 -12.99 2.60 4.82
CA TYR A 157 -11.95 3.16 3.97
C TYR A 157 -11.82 4.67 4.10
N ARG A 158 -12.95 5.39 4.18
CA ARG A 158 -12.97 6.83 4.46
C ARG A 158 -12.45 7.14 5.86
N ALA A 159 -12.86 6.38 6.87
CA ALA A 159 -12.41 6.56 8.24
C ALA A 159 -10.90 6.33 8.38
N SER A 160 -10.35 5.28 7.75
CA SER A 160 -8.91 5.01 7.68
C SER A 160 -8.15 6.18 7.06
N THR A 161 -8.65 6.69 5.93
CA THR A 161 -8.05 7.83 5.22
C THR A 161 -8.07 9.11 6.07
N GLN A 162 -9.20 9.41 6.73
CA GLN A 162 -9.32 10.57 7.61
C GLN A 162 -8.39 10.45 8.82
N ALA A 163 -8.35 9.29 9.47
CA ALA A 163 -7.48 9.05 10.62
C ALA A 163 -5.99 9.20 10.25
N ALA A 164 -5.61 8.77 9.04
CA ALA A 164 -4.26 8.99 8.53
C ALA A 164 -3.97 10.49 8.30
N HIS A 165 -4.90 11.23 7.69
CA HIS A 165 -4.77 12.67 7.49
C HIS A 165 -4.65 13.44 8.82
N ASP A 166 -5.46 13.08 9.81
CA ASP A 166 -5.43 13.68 11.15
C ASP A 166 -4.08 13.45 11.87
N ARG A 167 -3.36 12.39 11.52
CA ARG A 167 -1.98 12.10 11.97
C ARG A 167 -0.90 12.77 11.11
N GLY A 168 -1.27 13.60 10.14
CA GLY A 168 -0.37 14.33 9.26
C GLY A 168 0.10 13.55 8.03
N VAL A 169 -0.47 12.38 7.75
CA VAL A 169 -0.12 11.60 6.54
C VAL A 169 -0.65 12.31 5.30
N PHE A 170 0.23 12.62 4.35
CA PHE A 170 -0.10 13.34 3.12
C PHE A 170 0.17 12.52 1.83
N GLY A 171 0.70 11.30 1.98
CA GLY A 171 1.07 10.46 0.86
C GLY A 171 1.50 9.07 1.31
N VAL A 172 1.81 8.22 0.35
CA VAL A 172 2.22 6.82 0.59
C VAL A 172 3.50 6.47 -0.21
N PRO A 173 4.28 5.47 0.23
CA PRO A 173 4.19 4.83 1.55
C PRO A 173 4.57 5.79 2.66
N THR A 174 3.87 5.71 3.78
CA THR A 174 4.29 6.38 5.02
C THR A 174 4.41 5.35 6.11
N MET A 175 5.51 5.40 6.86
CA MET A 175 5.74 4.58 8.04
C MET A 175 5.76 5.48 9.26
N MET A 176 5.15 5.04 10.37
CA MET A 176 5.24 5.74 11.65
C MET A 176 5.58 4.80 12.79
N VAL A 177 6.39 5.29 13.73
CA VAL A 177 6.73 4.58 14.98
C VAL A 177 6.59 5.58 16.12
N GLY A 178 5.50 5.47 16.89
CA GLY A 178 5.10 6.54 17.81
C GLY A 178 4.72 7.81 17.04
N ASP A 179 5.41 8.91 17.36
CA ASP A 179 5.19 10.21 16.73
C ASP A 179 6.13 10.48 15.53
N GLU A 180 7.14 9.63 15.33
CA GLU A 180 8.10 9.78 14.23
C GLU A 180 7.50 9.26 12.91
N MET A 181 7.75 9.99 11.82
CA MET A 181 7.17 9.72 10.49
C MET A 181 8.24 9.71 9.40
N TRP A 182 8.17 8.69 8.53
CA TRP A 182 8.98 8.59 7.32
C TRP A 182 8.09 8.37 6.10
N TRP A 183 8.20 9.24 5.11
CA TRP A 183 7.48 9.12 3.84
C TRP A 183 8.43 8.69 2.72
N GLY A 184 8.10 7.59 2.06
CA GLY A 184 8.84 7.02 0.93
C GLY A 184 9.68 5.80 1.30
N ASN A 185 9.76 4.85 0.37
CA ASN A 185 10.65 3.67 0.50
C ASN A 185 12.14 4.07 0.67
N ASP A 186 12.52 5.22 0.13
CA ASP A 186 13.85 5.82 0.24
C ASP A 186 14.13 6.47 1.62
N ARG A 187 13.23 6.26 2.58
CA ARG A 187 13.42 6.61 3.99
C ARG A 187 13.49 5.41 4.93
N LEU A 188 13.37 4.18 4.40
CA LEU A 188 13.44 2.96 5.23
C LEU A 188 14.78 2.83 5.96
N ASP A 189 15.89 3.18 5.31
CA ASP A 189 17.22 3.12 5.94
C ASP A 189 17.30 4.07 7.17
N PHE A 190 16.73 5.29 7.08
CA PHE A 190 16.67 6.23 8.22
C PHE A 190 15.74 5.76 9.33
N MET A 191 14.61 5.13 8.98
CA MET A 191 13.71 4.53 9.94
C MET A 191 14.39 3.36 10.66
N GLU A 192 15.13 2.52 9.94
CA GLU A 192 15.86 1.38 10.52
C GLU A 192 17.00 1.85 11.44
N GLU A 193 17.71 2.91 11.07
CA GLU A 193 18.69 3.58 11.96
C GLU A 193 18.04 4.08 13.25
N PHE A 194 16.86 4.71 13.18
CA PHE A 194 16.10 5.13 14.37
C PHE A 194 15.68 3.94 15.24
N LEU A 195 15.30 2.81 14.64
CA LEU A 195 14.89 1.60 15.37
C LEU A 195 16.06 0.83 16.02
N ALA A 196 17.30 1.12 15.61
CA ALA A 196 18.51 0.51 16.16
C ALA A 196 19.05 1.25 17.40
N GLY A 197 18.62 2.50 17.61
CA GLY A 197 18.93 3.32 18.80
C GLY A 197 18.04 3.00 20.00
#